data_AF-A0A925D100-F1
#
_entry.id   AF-A0A925D100-F1
#
_cell.length_a   1.000
_cell.length_b   1.000
_cell.length_c   1.000
_cell.angle_alpha   90.00
_cell.angle_beta   90.00
_cell.angle_gamma   90.00
#
_symmetry.space_group_name_H-M   'P 1'
#
loop_
_entity.id
_entity.type
_entity.pdbx_description
1 polymer ?
#
loop_
_entity_poly.entity_id
_entity_poly.type
_entity_poly.pdbx_seq_one_letter_code
_entity_poly.pdbx_strand_id
1 'polypeptide(L)'
;MADESPVESLSHVDIGFGGKYKSGFWAPVAVTLLVGSEQSSGELQLIAPDGDNVPVVFFSSQGGSRVLVTGLGKGSDYRVFRSYVKVGPQNSRLSARLVDPTSG
;
A
#
# COMPACT_ATOMS: atom_id res chain seq x y z
N MET A 1 -17.72 -12.15 6.00
CA MET A 1 -17.11 -11.17 6.91
C MET A 1 -15.66 -11.11 6.48
N ALA A 2 -15.23 -10.04 5.79
CA ALA A 2 -13.92 -10.03 5.16
C ALA A 2 -12.83 -10.09 6.24
N ASP A 3 -12.00 -11.13 6.16
CA ASP A 3 -10.83 -11.38 7.01
C ASP A 3 -9.76 -10.34 6.64
N GLU A 4 -9.56 -9.34 7.52
CA GLU A 4 -8.43 -8.43 7.41
C GLU A 4 -7.20 -9.17 7.96
N SER A 5 -6.40 -9.76 7.08
CA SER A 5 -5.20 -10.49 7.46
C SER A 5 -4.18 -9.55 8.13
N PRO A 6 -3.51 -9.96 9.22
CA PRO A 6 -2.77 -9.04 10.08
C PRO A 6 -1.47 -8.57 9.42
N VAL A 7 -1.46 -7.34 8.91
CA VAL A 7 -0.23 -6.55 8.85
C VAL A 7 -0.05 -5.93 10.23
N GLU A 8 1.02 -6.28 10.96
CA GLU A 8 1.18 -5.86 12.36
C GLU A 8 1.16 -4.33 12.52
N SER A 9 1.71 -3.57 11.56
CA SER A 9 1.44 -2.13 11.44
C SER A 9 2.03 -1.52 10.17
N LEU A 10 1.37 -0.47 9.69
CA LEU A 10 1.94 0.50 8.76
C LEU A 10 2.99 1.35 9.51
N SER A 11 4.27 1.21 9.18
CA SER A 11 5.32 1.99 9.86
C SER A 11 5.53 3.37 9.26
N HIS A 12 5.58 3.44 7.94
CA HIS A 12 6.00 4.65 7.25
C HIS A 12 5.44 4.70 5.83
N VAL A 13 5.13 5.90 5.36
CA VAL A 13 4.68 6.17 3.98
C VAL A 13 5.49 7.33 3.42
N ASP A 14 6.18 7.08 2.31
CA ASP A 14 6.80 8.13 1.50
C ASP A 14 5.97 8.39 0.25
N ILE A 15 5.72 9.66 -0.04
CA ILE A 15 5.01 10.10 -1.25
C ILE A 15 5.88 11.08 -2.01
N GLY A 16 6.01 10.86 -3.32
CA GLY A 16 6.81 11.70 -4.20
C GLY A 16 8.31 11.56 -3.95
N PHE A 17 9.04 12.62 -4.24
CA PHE A 17 10.50 12.65 -4.10
C PHE A 17 10.87 13.53 -2.91
N GLY A 18 11.41 12.92 -1.85
CA GLY A 18 11.74 13.63 -0.61
C GLY A 18 10.50 14.25 0.06
N GLY A 19 9.36 13.55 0.03
CA GLY A 19 8.09 14.03 0.59
C GLY A 19 7.38 15.10 -0.25
N LYS A 20 7.91 15.46 -1.43
CA LYS A 20 7.31 16.46 -2.32
C LYS A 20 6.60 15.81 -3.49
N TYR A 21 5.35 16.21 -3.71
CA TYR A 21 4.51 15.79 -4.83
C TYR A 21 3.60 16.94 -5.28
N LYS A 22 2.91 16.76 -6.42
CA LYS A 22 1.99 17.75 -6.98
C LYS A 22 0.62 17.09 -7.26
N SER A 23 -0.46 17.72 -6.78
CA SER A 23 -1.83 17.30 -7.11
C SER A 23 -2.05 17.27 -8.63
N GLY A 24 -2.77 16.26 -9.10
CA GLY A 24 -3.04 15.98 -10.51
C GLY A 24 -1.97 15.15 -11.22
N PHE A 25 -0.80 14.97 -10.61
CA PHE A 25 0.33 14.24 -11.19
C PHE A 25 0.48 12.85 -10.56
N TRP A 26 1.09 11.94 -11.33
CA TRP A 26 1.54 10.66 -10.82
C TRP A 26 2.72 10.87 -9.88
N ALA A 27 2.66 10.28 -8.70
CA ALA A 27 3.73 10.31 -7.72
C ALA A 27 4.10 8.87 -7.32
N PRO A 28 5.40 8.58 -7.13
CA PRO A 28 5.80 7.33 -6.50
C PRO A 28 5.32 7.32 -5.05
N VAL A 29 4.82 6.18 -4.60
CA VAL A 29 4.46 5.92 -3.21
C VAL A 29 5.24 4.71 -2.74
N ALA A 30 5.87 4.85 -1.57
CA ALA A 30 6.49 3.75 -0.86
C ALA A 30 5.75 3.54 0.46
N VAL A 31 5.33 2.31 0.69
CA VAL A 31 4.69 1.91 1.95
C VAL A 31 5.59 0.90 2.64
N THR A 32 6.04 1.25 3.84
CA THR A 32 6.86 0.37 4.67
C THR A 32 5.96 -0.33 5.69
N LEU A 33 5.86 -1.64 5.56
CA LEU A 33 5.10 -2.51 6.43
C LEU A 33 6.04 -3.19 7.42
N LEU A 34 5.67 -3.20 8.69
CA LEU A 34 6.34 -4.05 9.68
C LEU A 34 5.82 -5.47 9.53
N VAL A 35 6.77 -6.40 9.41
CA VAL A 35 6.48 -7.81 9.30
C VAL A 35 6.35 -8.37 10.71
N GLY A 36 5.17 -8.92 10.97
CA GLY A 36 4.85 -9.45 12.27
C GLY A 36 5.41 -10.83 12.55
N SER A 37 5.07 -11.30 13.75
CA SER A 37 5.30 -12.66 14.20
C SER A 37 4.31 -13.66 13.59
N GLU A 38 3.18 -13.21 13.06
CA GLU A 38 2.25 -14.07 12.34
C GLU A 38 2.46 -13.98 10.82
N GLN A 39 2.38 -15.13 10.16
CA GLN A 39 2.42 -15.17 8.71
C GLN A 39 1.08 -14.68 8.15
N SER A 40 1.12 -13.60 7.39
CA SER A 40 -0.02 -13.04 6.68
C SER A 40 0.31 -12.93 5.20
N SER A 41 -0.66 -13.26 4.34
CA SER A 41 -0.53 -13.14 2.89
C SER A 41 -1.73 -12.41 2.32
N GLY A 42 -1.48 -11.40 1.48
CA GLY A 42 -2.56 -10.69 0.81
C GLY A 42 -2.05 -9.75 -0.29
N GLU A 43 -2.95 -9.29 -1.13
CA GLU A 43 -2.67 -8.20 -2.07
C GLU A 43 -2.76 -6.86 -1.35
N LEU A 44 -1.66 -6.10 -1.33
CA LEU A 44 -1.70 -4.74 -0.82
C LEU A 44 -2.24 -3.79 -1.88
N GLN A 45 -3.32 -3.11 -1.52
CA GLN A 45 -4.03 -2.15 -2.33
C GLN A 45 -3.82 -0.75 -1.74
N LEU A 46 -3.42 0.20 -2.57
CA LEU A 46 -3.48 1.61 -2.23
C LEU A 46 -4.75 2.20 -2.82
N ILE A 47 -5.48 2.95 -2.02
CA ILE A 47 -6.75 3.57 -2.41
C ILE A 47 -6.60 5.07 -2.24
N ALA A 48 -6.79 5.81 -3.33
CA ALA A 48 -6.80 7.26 -3.32
C ALA A 48 -7.77 7.78 -4.38
N PRO A 49 -8.39 8.95 -4.16
CA PRO A 49 -9.13 9.62 -5.22
C PRO A 49 -8.16 10.09 -6.32
N ASP A 50 -8.56 9.90 -7.57
CA ASP A 50 -7.81 10.37 -8.73
C ASP A 50 -8.06 11.86 -9.02
N GLY A 51 -7.71 12.31 -10.23
CA GLY A 51 -7.88 13.72 -10.64
C GLY A 51 -9.34 14.19 -10.68
N ASP A 52 -10.28 13.27 -10.88
CA ASP A 52 -11.73 13.54 -10.94
C ASP A 52 -12.41 13.25 -9.59
N ASN A 53 -11.60 13.05 -8.55
CA ASN A 53 -12.02 12.72 -7.20
C ASN A 53 -12.73 11.36 -7.07
N VAL A 54 -12.48 10.44 -8.00
CA VAL A 54 -13.04 9.09 -8.00
C VAL A 54 -12.08 8.15 -7.25
N PRO A 55 -12.55 7.35 -6.27
CA PRO A 55 -11.71 6.37 -5.59
C PRO A 55 -11.14 5.33 -6.57
N VAL A 56 -9.81 5.23 -6.65
CA VAL A 56 -9.09 4.28 -7.51
C VAL A 56 -8.20 3.38 -6.66
N VAL A 57 -8.10 2.12 -7.07
CA VAL A 57 -7.21 1.12 -6.48
C VAL A 57 -5.92 1.05 -7.29
N PHE A 58 -4.79 1.22 -6.62
CA PHE A 58 -3.44 1.12 -7.19
C PHE A 58 -2.73 -0.10 -6.61
N PHE A 59 -1.99 -0.78 -7.48
CA PHE A 59 -1.29 -2.03 -7.16
C PHE A 59 0.22 -1.84 -7.28
N SER A 60 0.99 -2.84 -6.83
CA SER A 60 2.46 -2.83 -6.98
C SER A 60 2.85 -2.58 -8.42
N SER A 61 3.78 -1.65 -8.64
CA SER A 61 4.35 -1.38 -9.97
C SER A 61 5.56 -2.24 -10.30
N GLN A 62 6.06 -3.03 -9.34
CA GLN A 62 7.14 -3.98 -9.58
C GLN A 62 6.54 -5.21 -10.24
N GLY A 63 6.92 -5.49 -11.50
CA GLY A 63 6.49 -6.68 -12.23
C GLY A 63 6.86 -7.95 -11.46
N GLY A 64 5.90 -8.50 -10.74
CA GLY A 64 6.06 -9.60 -9.79
C GLY A 64 4.74 -9.92 -9.10
N SER A 65 4.77 -10.83 -8.12
CA SER A 65 3.57 -11.19 -7.35
C SER A 65 2.99 -9.96 -6.65
N ARG A 66 1.68 -9.74 -6.84
CA ARG A 66 0.91 -8.70 -6.13
C ARG A 66 0.62 -9.10 -4.69
N VAL A 67 0.75 -10.40 -4.39
CA VAL A 67 0.60 -10.96 -3.06
C VAL A 67 1.87 -10.66 -2.26
N LEU A 68 1.72 -9.81 -1.25
CA LEU A 68 2.68 -9.67 -0.19
C LEU A 68 2.54 -10.86 0.74
N VAL A 69 3.66 -11.54 0.98
CA VAL A 69 3.78 -12.53 2.06
C VAL A 69 4.65 -11.90 3.14
N THR A 70 4.02 -11.51 4.23
CA THR A 70 4.69 -11.17 5.49
C THR A 70 4.84 -12.49 6.26
N GLY A 71 6.07 -12.99 6.41
CA GLY A 71 6.35 -14.25 7.11
C GLY A 71 6.82 -14.03 8.54
N LEU A 72 7.12 -15.11 9.26
CA LEU A 72 7.76 -15.11 10.59
C LEU A 72 9.13 -14.41 10.55
N GLY A 73 9.11 -13.08 10.54
CA GLY A 73 10.30 -12.26 10.64
C GLY A 73 10.74 -12.11 12.10
N LYS A 74 11.97 -11.68 12.34
CA LYS A 74 12.43 -11.36 13.71
C LYS A 74 11.86 -10.01 14.18
N GLY A 75 10.54 -9.78 14.14
CA GLY A 75 9.84 -8.58 14.67
C GLY A 75 10.35 -7.18 14.27
N SER A 76 11.39 -7.13 13.43
CA SER A 76 12.17 -5.97 12.98
C SER A 76 12.39 -6.03 11.47
N ASP A 77 11.89 -7.10 10.85
CA ASP A 77 11.85 -7.22 9.40
C ASP A 77 10.79 -6.28 8.86
N TYR A 78 11.11 -5.60 7.77
CA TYR A 78 10.16 -4.75 7.06
C TYR A 78 10.07 -5.17 5.59
N ARG A 79 8.96 -4.80 4.97
CA ARG A 79 8.74 -4.92 3.53
C ARG A 79 8.33 -3.57 2.99
N VAL A 80 8.95 -3.19 1.86
CA VAL A 80 8.63 -1.95 1.18
C VAL A 80 7.83 -2.27 -0.06
N PHE A 81 6.57 -1.86 -0.04
CA PHE A 81 5.69 -1.88 -1.21
C PHE A 81 5.87 -0.58 -1.99
N ARG A 82 5.98 -0.67 -3.33
CA ARG A 82 6.14 0.50 -4.20
C ARG A 82 5.07 0.50 -5.29
N SER A 83 4.46 1.66 -5.48
CA SER A 83 3.48 1.89 -6.54
C SER A 83 3.58 3.33 -7.05
N TYR A 84 2.90 3.62 -8.15
CA TYR A 84 2.62 4.97 -8.60
C TYR A 84 1.13 5.25 -8.38
N VAL A 85 0.84 6.35 -7.69
CA VAL A 85 -0.52 6.81 -7.41
C VAL A 85 -0.73 8.13 -8.13
N LYS A 86 -1.88 8.27 -8.81
CA LYS A 86 -2.30 9.57 -9.34
C LYS A 86 -2.84 10.37 -8.15
N VAL A 87 -2.09 11.40 -7.74
CA VAL A 87 -2.47 12.21 -6.59
C VAL A 87 -3.66 13.07 -6.97
N GLY A 88 -4.79 12.87 -6.30
CA GLY A 88 -5.99 13.68 -6.45
C GLY A 88 -5.86 15.11 -5.89
N PRO A 89 -7.01 15.76 -5.61
CA PRO A 89 -7.07 17.08 -5.00
C PRO A 89 -6.29 17.20 -3.68
N GLN A 90 -6.03 18.44 -3.24
CA GLN A 90 -5.47 18.66 -1.91
C GLN A 90 -6.45 18.20 -0.82
N ASN A 91 -5.93 17.75 0.31
CA ASN A 91 -6.69 17.18 1.44
C ASN A 91 -7.42 15.86 1.14
N SER A 92 -7.07 15.19 0.03
CA SER A 92 -7.51 13.83 -0.26
C SER A 92 -6.79 12.79 0.62
N ARG A 93 -7.49 11.70 0.95
CA ARG A 93 -6.94 10.60 1.74
C ARG A 93 -6.32 9.53 0.85
N LEU A 94 -5.10 9.14 1.16
CA LEU A 94 -4.48 7.88 0.71
C LEU A 94 -4.64 6.85 1.82
N SER A 95 -5.12 5.66 1.50
CA SER A 95 -5.22 4.53 2.42
C SER A 95 -4.58 3.28 1.83
N ALA A 96 -4.01 2.43 2.68
CA ALA A 96 -3.49 1.12 2.31
C ALA A 96 -4.36 0.04 2.96
N ARG A 97 -4.64 -1.03 2.22
CA ARG A 97 -5.40 -2.19 2.69
C ARG A 97 -4.75 -3.47 2.20
N LEU A 98 -4.65 -4.47 3.07
CA LEU A 98 -4.29 -5.83 2.69
C LEU A 98 -5.58 -6.62 2.41
N VAL A 99 -5.67 -7.29 1.27
CA VAL A 99 -6.83 -8.08 0.86
C VAL A 99 -6.40 -9.52 0.62
N ASP A 100 -7.09 -10.48 1.23
CA ASP A 100 -6.86 -11.90 0.91
C ASP A 100 -7.24 -12.18 -0.55
N PRO A 101 -6.31 -12.69 -1.40
CA PRO A 101 -6.58 -13.00 -2.79
C PRO A 101 -7.65 -14.08 -3.01
N THR A 102 -8.01 -14.84 -1.96
CA THR A 102 -8.95 -15.97 -2.03
C THR A 102 -10.39 -15.60 -1.71
N SER A 103 -10.64 -14.37 -1.24
CA SER A 103 -11.96 -13.91 -0.78
C SER A 103 -12.90 -13.40 -1.90
N GLY A 104 -12.79 -13.96 -3.11
CA GLY A 104 -13.58 -13.59 -4.30
C GLY A 104 -14.85 -14.40 -4.50
#